data_AF-A0A7C5VBM6-F1
#
_entry.id   AF-A0A7C5VBM6-F1
#
_cell.length_a   1.000
_cell.length_b   1.000
_cell.length_c   1.000
_cell.angle_alpha   90.00
_cell.angle_beta   90.00
_cell.angle_gamma   90.00
#
_symmetry.space_group_name_H-M   'P 1'
#
loop_
_entity.id
_entity.type
_entity.pdbx_description
1 polymer ?
#
loop_
_entity_poly.entity_id
_entity_poly.type
_entity_poly.pdbx_seq_one_letter_code
_entity_poly.pdbx_strand_id
1 'polypeptide(L)'
;MCQSPFRIHEYAVREVLLKKSVLLRFLNAVLFSAFLASALSMIFYRWGPRSTRGMEWVYNIHEIAGIVFFILALGHIVMNWGWIRASFFKSKAKR
;
A
#
# COMPACT_ATOMS: atom_id res chain seq x y z
N MET A 1 9.24 28.00 -32.30
CA MET A 1 8.13 27.03 -32.27
C MET A 1 7.40 27.17 -30.95
N CYS A 2 6.23 27.82 -30.94
CA CYS A 2 5.43 28.05 -29.73
C CYS A 2 4.51 26.83 -29.52
N GLN A 3 4.66 26.08 -28.42
CA GLN A 3 3.74 24.98 -28.12
C GLN A 3 2.36 25.56 -27.79
N SER A 4 1.31 24.99 -28.37
CA SER A 4 -0.06 25.44 -28.11
C SER A 4 -0.43 25.22 -26.64
N PRO A 5 -1.16 26.14 -26.00
CA PRO A 5 -1.50 26.07 -24.58
C PRO A 5 -2.23 24.77 -24.19
N PHE A 6 -2.95 24.17 -25.14
CA PHE A 6 -3.61 22.87 -24.98
C PHE A 6 -2.63 21.72 -24.69
N ARG A 7 -1.45 21.72 -25.34
CA ARG A 7 -0.46 20.64 -25.21
C ARG A 7 0.22 20.66 -23.83
N ILE A 8 0.48 21.86 -23.29
CA ILE A 8 1.15 22.06 -22.00
C ILE A 8 0.29 21.51 -20.85
N HIS A 9 -1.04 21.68 -20.92
CA HIS A 9 -1.96 21.11 -19.94
C HIS A 9 -1.96 19.57 -19.96
N GLU A 10 -1.91 18.94 -21.13
CA GLU A 10 -1.87 17.48 -21.23
C GLU A 10 -0.59 16.88 -20.63
N TYR A 11 0.57 17.52 -20.84
CA TYR A 11 1.83 17.09 -20.22
C TYR A 11 1.78 17.22 -18.69
N ALA A 12 1.26 18.34 -18.17
CA ALA A 12 1.13 18.55 -16.73
C ALA A 12 0.22 17.50 -16.06
N VAL A 13 -0.92 17.18 -16.69
CA VAL A 13 -1.83 16.13 -16.19
C VAL A 13 -1.16 14.76 -16.24
N ARG A 14 -0.48 14.41 -17.34
CA ARG A 14 0.25 13.14 -17.46
C ARG A 14 1.34 12.98 -16.41
N GLU A 15 2.10 14.03 -16.12
CA GLU A 15 3.11 13.99 -15.06
C GLU A 15 2.52 13.69 -13.68
N VAL A 16 1.42 14.37 -13.33
CA VAL A 16 0.75 14.15 -12.04
C VAL A 16 0.23 12.71 -11.93
N LEU A 17 -0.33 12.16 -13.01
CA LEU A 17 -0.83 10.79 -13.04
C LEU A 17 0.31 9.76 -12.94
N LEU A 18 1.43 9.98 -13.64
CA LEU A 18 2.61 9.13 -13.56
C LEU A 18 3.16 9.09 -12.13
N LYS A 19 3.36 10.25 -11.50
CA LYS A 19 3.84 10.37 -10.11
C LYS A 19 2.95 9.61 -9.13
N LYS A 20 1.63 9.70 -9.28
CA LYS A 20 0.66 8.94 -8.47
C LYS A 20 0.80 7.42 -8.66
N SER A 21 0.90 6.95 -9.90
CA SER A 21 1.02 5.51 -10.19
C SER A 21 2.32 4.89 -9.68
N VAL A 22 3.44 5.63 -9.77
CA VAL A 22 4.74 5.19 -9.23
C VAL A 22 4.67 5.13 -7.70
N LEU A 23 4.09 6.15 -7.06
CA LEU A 23 3.91 6.18 -5.61
C LEU A 23 3.02 5.03 -5.13
N LEU A 24 1.93 4.71 -5.84
CA LEU A 24 1.07 3.56 -5.54
C LEU A 24 1.83 2.24 -5.61
N ARG A 25 2.64 2.04 -6.66
CA ARG A 25 3.44 0.82 -6.83
C ARG A 25 4.48 0.66 -5.73
N PHE A 26 5.14 1.76 -5.37
CA PHE A 26 6.08 1.78 -4.25
C PHE A 26 5.37 1.44 -2.93
N LEU A 27 4.24 2.08 -2.65
CA LEU A 27 3.47 1.87 -1.43
C LEU A 27 2.94 0.42 -1.33
N ASN A 28 2.57 -0.20 -2.45
CA ASN A 28 2.21 -1.62 -2.51
C ASN A 28 3.40 -2.54 -2.17
N ALA A 29 4.59 -2.25 -2.69
CA ALA A 29 5.78 -3.04 -2.39
C ALA A 29 6.15 -2.95 -0.89
N VAL A 30 6.06 -1.76 -0.30
CA VAL A 30 6.31 -1.55 1.14
C VAL A 30 5.23 -2.21 1.99
N LEU A 31 3.95 -2.15 1.58
CA LEU A 31 2.88 -2.86 2.25
C LEU A 31 3.11 -4.37 2.27
N PHE A 32 3.50 -4.94 1.13
CA PHE A 32 3.77 -6.36 1.03
C PHE A 32 4.96 -6.78 1.90
N SER A 33 6.03 -5.99 1.95
CA SER A 33 7.18 -6.29 2.81
C SER A 33 6.85 -6.17 4.29
N ALA A 34 6.08 -5.15 4.69
CA ALA A 34 5.63 -4.98 6.07
C ALA A 34 4.70 -6.12 6.52
N PHE A 35 3.78 -6.54 5.64
CA PHE A 35 2.94 -7.72 5.86
C PHE A 35 3.79 -8.97 6.04
N LEU A 36 4.75 -9.20 5.15
CA LEU A 36 5.60 -10.38 5.22
C LEU A 36 6.45 -10.39 6.49
N ALA A 37 7.02 -9.25 6.89
CA ALA A 37 7.77 -9.12 8.14
C ALA A 37 6.88 -9.41 9.37
N SER A 38 5.66 -8.87 9.40
CA SER A 38 4.69 -9.11 10.48
C SER A 38 4.23 -10.57 10.53
N ALA A 39 3.99 -11.20 9.37
CA ALA A 39 3.60 -12.60 9.28
C ALA A 39 4.73 -13.55 9.71
N LEU A 40 5.95 -13.34 9.19
CA LEU A 40 7.10 -14.17 9.52
C LEU A 40 7.49 -14.06 10.99
N SER A 41 7.48 -12.85 11.56
CA SER A 41 7.74 -12.67 13.00
C SER A 41 6.74 -13.43 13.85
N MET A 42 5.44 -13.37 13.54
CA MET A 42 4.44 -14.14 14.28
C MET A 42 4.62 -15.66 14.10
N ILE A 43 4.98 -16.10 12.88
CA ILE A 43 5.29 -17.52 12.62
C ILE A 43 6.49 -17.96 13.47
N PHE A 44 7.57 -17.19 13.51
CA PHE A 44 8.74 -17.52 14.33
C PHE A 44 8.44 -17.47 15.83
N TYR A 45 7.64 -16.49 16.27
CA TYR A 45 7.24 -16.38 17.67
C TYR A 45 6.43 -17.60 18.13
N ARG A 46 5.49 -18.09 17.29
CA ARG A 46 4.55 -19.15 17.69
C ARG A 46 4.99 -20.56 17.30
N TRP A 47 5.55 -20.74 16.10
CA TRP A 47 5.92 -22.03 15.52
C TRP A 47 7.39 -22.14 15.16
N GLY A 48 8.20 -21.13 15.46
CA GLY A 48 9.62 -21.14 15.16
C GLY A 48 10.44 -22.13 15.99
N PRO A 49 11.74 -22.24 15.67
CA PRO A 49 12.72 -22.96 16.47
C PRO A 49 12.67 -22.56 17.95
N ARG A 50 13.14 -23.44 18.85
CA ARG A 50 13.22 -23.12 20.30
C ARG A 50 14.04 -21.86 20.58
N SER A 51 15.02 -21.55 19.74
CA SER A 51 15.83 -20.34 19.84
C SER A 51 15.06 -19.07 19.51
N THR A 52 13.90 -19.14 18.86
CA THR A 52 13.10 -17.95 18.52
C THR A 52 11.69 -17.89 19.11
N ARG A 53 11.19 -19.01 19.59
CA ARG A 53 9.83 -19.15 20.11
C ARG A 53 9.64 -18.40 21.42
N GLY A 54 8.57 -17.60 21.52
CA GLY A 54 8.22 -16.89 22.75
C GLY A 54 9.14 -15.72 23.12
N MET A 55 10.11 -15.38 22.27
CA MET A 55 11.01 -14.26 22.54
C MET A 55 10.33 -12.92 22.34
N GLU A 56 10.56 -12.02 23.28
CA GLU A 56 9.98 -10.68 23.29
C GLU A 56 10.38 -9.86 22.07
N TRP A 57 11.65 -9.91 21.65
CA TRP A 57 12.09 -9.13 20.49
C TRP A 57 11.41 -9.53 19.17
N VAL A 58 11.04 -10.82 19.01
CA VAL A 58 10.31 -11.29 17.82
C VAL A 58 8.87 -10.79 17.85
N TYR A 59 8.25 -10.77 19.04
CA TYR A 59 6.93 -10.19 19.23
C TYR A 59 6.93 -8.68 18.96
N ASN A 60 7.95 -7.95 19.44
CA ASN A 60 8.07 -6.51 19.20
C ASN A 60 8.21 -6.19 17.71
N ILE A 61 8.92 -7.03 16.94
CA ILE A 61 8.97 -6.90 15.47
C ILE A 61 7.57 -7.07 14.87
N HIS A 62 6.79 -8.07 15.31
CA HIS A 62 5.42 -8.27 14.85
C HIS A 62 4.53 -7.06 15.13
N GLU A 63 4.59 -6.54 16.36
CA GLU A 63 3.79 -5.41 16.81
C GLU A 63 4.13 -4.14 16.00
N ILE A 64 5.41 -3.78 15.91
CA ILE A 64 5.86 -2.60 15.16
C ILE A 64 5.55 -2.76 13.67
N ALA A 65 5.86 -3.91 13.07
CA ALA A 65 5.56 -4.16 11.66
C ALA A 65 4.05 -4.13 11.39
N GLY A 66 3.23 -4.62 12.34
CA GLY A 66 1.78 -4.59 12.26
C GLY A 66 1.22 -3.16 12.30
N ILE A 67 1.73 -2.31 13.19
CA ILE A 67 1.36 -0.89 13.25
C ILE A 67 1.75 -0.17 11.96
N VAL A 68 2.99 -0.35 11.50
CA VAL A 68 3.48 0.24 10.24
C VAL A 68 2.62 -0.23 9.05
N PHE A 69 2.33 -1.52 8.98
CA PHE A 69 1.46 -2.09 7.96
C PHE A 69 0.06 -1.46 7.99
N PHE A 70 -0.54 -1.31 9.18
CA PHE A 70 -1.87 -0.74 9.32
C PHE A 70 -1.94 0.72 8.85
N ILE A 71 -0.96 1.55 9.24
CA ILE A 71 -0.88 2.96 8.80
C ILE A 71 -0.72 3.04 7.28
N LEU A 72 0.18 2.23 6.71
CA LEU A 72 0.38 2.17 5.26
C LEU A 72 -0.88 1.69 4.53
N ALA A 73 -1.62 0.74 5.11
CA ALA A 73 -2.83 0.20 4.51
C ALA A 73 -3.93 1.26 4.46
N LEU A 74 -4.09 2.06 5.51
CA LEU A 74 -5.01 3.21 5.50
C LEU A 74 -4.62 4.22 4.41
N GLY A 75 -3.34 4.60 4.33
CA GLY A 75 -2.84 5.48 3.28
C GLY A 75 -3.12 4.93 1.87
N HIS A 76 -2.89 3.63 1.67
CA HIS A 76 -3.18 2.95 0.42
C HIS A 76 -4.66 3.01 0.03
N ILE A 77 -5.56 2.73 0.98
CA ILE A 77 -7.01 2.76 0.76
C ILE A 77 -7.45 4.17 0.37
N VAL A 78 -6.96 5.20 1.06
CA VAL A 78 -7.29 6.60 0.75
C VAL A 78 -6.85 6.95 -0.67
N MET A 79 -5.62 6.59 -1.06
CA MET A 79 -5.11 6.87 -2.41
C MET A 79 -5.86 6.09 -3.50
N ASN A 80 -6.33 4.88 -3.20
CA ASN A 80 -7.12 4.04 -4.11
C ASN A 80 -8.64 4.22 -3.98
N TRP A 81 -9.13 5.16 -3.17
CA TRP A 81 -10.56 5.25 -2.84
C TRP A 81 -11.45 5.43 -4.07
N GLY A 82 -10.99 6.18 -5.07
CA GLY A 82 -11.71 6.35 -6.33
C GLY A 82 -11.90 5.03 -7.09
N TRP A 83 -10.86 4.19 -7.15
CA TRP A 83 -10.95 2.86 -7.76
C TRP A 83 -11.81 1.91 -6.92
N ILE A 84 -11.65 1.91 -5.58
CA ILE A 84 -12.46 1.09 -4.67
C ILE A 84 -13.95 1.42 -4.86
N ARG A 85 -14.30 2.71 -4.91
CA ARG A 85 -15.66 3.17 -5.16
C ARG A 85 -16.19 2.70 -6.53
N ALA A 86 -15.37 2.80 -7.57
CA ALA A 86 -15.74 2.38 -8.92
C ALA A 86 -15.88 0.86 -9.07
N SER A 87 -15.14 0.07 -8.30
CA SER A 87 -15.11 -1.39 -8.38
C SER A 87 -16.16 -2.05 -7.48
N PHE A 88 -16.28 -1.58 -6.23
CA PHE A 88 -17.15 -2.20 -5.23
C PHE A 88 -18.47 -1.46 -5.02
N PHE A 89 -18.50 -0.15 -5.24
CA PHE A 89 -19.66 0.70 -4.96
C PHE A 89 -20.37 1.23 -6.22
N LYS A 90 -20.08 0.67 -7.41
CA LYS A 90 -20.96 0.86 -8.57
C LYS A 90 -22.32 0.24 -8.26
N SER A 91 -23.23 1.07 -7.76
CA SER A 91 -24.65 0.77 -7.75
C SER A 91 -25.05 0.41 -9.17
N LYS A 92 -25.59 -0.79 -9.37
CA LYS A 92 -26.10 -1.22 -10.67
C LYS A 92 -27.22 -0.27 -11.06
N ALA A 93 -26.91 0.80 -11.78
CA ALA A 93 -27.90 1.54 -12.53
C ALA A 93 -28.49 0.55 -13.55
N LYS A 94 -29.68 0.07 -13.20
CA LYS A 94 -30.52 -0.89 -13.90
C LYS A 94 -30.58 -0.48 -15.37
N ARG A 95 -30.05 -1.31 -16.26
CA ARG A 95 -30.34 -1.23 -17.70
C ARG A 95 -31.64 -1.97 -17.97
#